data_AF-A0A3S5AKT9-F1
#
_entry.id   AF-A0A3S5AKT9-F1
#
_cell.length_a   1.000
_cell.length_b   1.000
_cell.length_c   1.000
_cell.angle_alpha   90.00
_cell.angle_beta   90.00
_cell.angle_gamma   90.00
#
_symmetry.space_group_name_H-M   'P 1'
#
loop_
_entity.id
_entity.type
_entity.pdbx_description
1 polymer ?
#
loop_
_entity_poly.entity_id
_entity_poly.type
_entity_poly.pdbx_seq_one_letter_code
_entity_poly.pdbx_strand_id
1 'polypeptide(L)'
;MSNRLSLPPILARLSLLRPLISTSIPLPTPLNPSSHSTLSLRLVATVPSRLRIYISSNRVSGGHCENCQHNTKGQWCQECAEGYYRDWAKPISHQAACLCK
;
A
#
# COMPACT_ATOMS: atom_id res chain seq x y z
N MET A 1 56.59 4.66 3.64
CA MET A 1 56.55 6.05 3.16
C MET A 1 56.05 6.00 1.72
N SER A 2 54.76 6.26 1.53
CA SER A 2 54.27 7.42 0.73
C SER A 2 54.93 7.49 -0.65
N ASN A 3 54.22 7.11 -1.71
CA ASN A 3 53.44 8.02 -2.57
C ASN A 3 54.37 8.86 -3.47
N ARG A 4 54.22 9.02 -4.79
CA ARG A 4 53.02 9.10 -5.63
C ARG A 4 53.45 9.31 -7.09
N LEU A 5 52.54 8.93 -7.99
CA LEU A 5 52.22 9.56 -9.29
C LEU A 5 53.24 9.52 -10.44
N SER A 6 52.82 8.80 -11.48
CA SER A 6 52.49 9.47 -12.75
C SER A 6 51.35 8.72 -13.48
N LEU A 7 50.16 9.33 -13.45
CA LEU A 7 49.12 9.22 -14.49
C LEU A 7 49.71 9.70 -15.85
N PRO A 8 49.13 9.45 -17.04
CA PRO A 8 47.81 8.89 -17.34
C PRO A 8 47.82 7.79 -18.45
N PRO A 9 46.67 7.17 -18.75
CA PRO A 9 46.05 7.53 -20.02
C PRO A 9 44.54 7.75 -19.89
N ILE A 10 44.07 8.63 -20.75
CA ILE A 10 42.80 9.37 -20.73
C ILE A 10 41.59 8.50 -21.15
N LEU A 11 41.60 7.18 -20.96
CA LEU A 11 40.59 6.29 -21.56
C LEU A 11 40.12 5.15 -20.64
N ALA A 12 39.68 5.46 -19.41
CA ALA A 12 39.07 4.44 -18.56
C ALA A 12 37.95 4.97 -17.65
N ARG A 13 37.01 5.76 -18.18
CA ARG A 13 35.82 6.13 -17.39
C ARG A 13 34.57 6.52 -18.20
N LEU A 14 34.35 5.88 -19.35
CA LEU A 14 33.05 5.97 -20.04
C LEU A 14 31.94 5.08 -19.45
N SER A 15 32.18 4.36 -18.35
CA SER A 15 31.23 3.38 -17.80
C SER A 15 30.49 3.81 -16.53
N LEU A 16 30.51 5.09 -16.14
CA LEU A 16 29.79 5.58 -14.94
C LEU A 16 28.65 6.57 -15.20
N LEU A 17 28.30 6.89 -16.45
CA LEU A 17 26.96 7.40 -16.72
C LEU A 17 26.02 6.21 -16.87
N ARG A 18 25.54 5.70 -15.71
CA ARG A 18 24.25 4.99 -15.69
C ARG A 18 23.24 5.94 -16.32
N PRO A 19 22.61 5.61 -17.46
CA PRO A 19 21.55 6.44 -17.99
C PRO A 19 20.43 6.44 -16.95
N LEU A 20 20.25 7.59 -16.30
CA LEU A 20 18.98 7.95 -15.71
C LEU A 20 17.97 7.97 -16.87
N ILE A 21 16.77 7.44 -16.61
CA ILE A 21 15.55 7.64 -17.39
C ILE A 21 15.36 6.64 -18.55
N SER A 22 14.79 5.48 -18.22
CA SER A 22 13.57 5.01 -18.90
C SER A 22 12.82 4.03 -18.00
N THR A 23 12.44 4.48 -16.80
CA THR A 23 11.35 3.83 -16.07
C THR A 23 10.05 4.40 -16.62
N SER A 24 9.67 3.94 -17.82
CA SER A 24 8.26 3.97 -18.20
C SER A 24 7.52 3.13 -17.17
N ILE A 25 6.93 3.81 -16.18
CA ILE A 25 5.94 3.23 -15.27
C ILE A 25 4.86 2.63 -16.18
N PRO A 26 4.66 1.30 -16.19
CA PRO A 26 3.63 0.73 -17.04
C PRO A 26 2.28 1.26 -16.58
N LEU A 27 1.63 2.03 -17.45
CA LEU A 27 0.24 2.45 -17.27
C LEU A 27 -0.61 1.17 -17.25
N PRO A 28 -1.51 0.96 -16.27
CA PRO A 28 -2.33 -0.23 -16.23
C PRO A 28 -3.22 -0.24 -17.47
N THR A 29 -2.94 -1.15 -18.39
CA THR A 29 -3.83 -1.40 -19.53
C THR A 29 -5.11 -2.07 -19.01
N PRO A 30 -6.27 -1.73 -19.60
CA PRO A 30 -7.52 -2.41 -19.26
C PRO A 30 -7.41 -3.88 -19.69
N LEU A 31 -7.51 -4.79 -18.73
CA LEU A 31 -7.56 -6.22 -18.99
C LEU A 31 -8.84 -6.54 -19.79
N ASN A 32 -8.64 -7.04 -21.00
CA ASN A 32 -9.67 -7.47 -21.94
C ASN A 32 -10.55 -8.60 -21.33
N PRO A 33 -11.90 -8.47 -21.31
CA PRO A 33 -12.80 -9.44 -20.67
C PRO A 33 -13.29 -10.49 -21.67
N SER A 34 -12.38 -11.24 -22.29
CA SER A 34 -12.78 -12.32 -23.22
C SER A 34 -12.04 -13.64 -22.95
N SER A 35 -12.42 -14.28 -21.84
CA SER A 35 -12.32 -15.74 -21.70
C SER A 35 -13.33 -16.25 -20.66
N HIS A 36 -14.56 -16.48 -21.13
CA HIS A 36 -15.53 -17.28 -20.38
C HIS A 36 -15.07 -18.75 -20.43
N SER A 37 -14.50 -19.23 -19.33
CA SER A 37 -14.34 -20.66 -19.05
C SER A 37 -14.58 -20.87 -17.56
N THR A 38 -15.78 -21.33 -17.24
CA THR A 38 -16.23 -21.70 -15.90
C THR A 38 -15.57 -23.00 -15.47
N LEU A 39 -14.39 -22.98 -14.84
CA LEU A 39 -13.94 -24.05 -13.93
C LEU A 39 -12.64 -23.68 -13.18
N SER A 40 -12.70 -23.86 -11.86
CA SER A 40 -11.62 -23.81 -10.86
C SER A 40 -11.49 -22.49 -10.06
N LEU A 41 -11.74 -22.66 -8.77
CA LEU A 41 -11.80 -21.70 -7.67
C LEU A 41 -10.43 -21.04 -7.39
N ARG A 42 -9.85 -20.29 -8.34
CA ARG A 42 -8.56 -19.60 -8.17
C ARG A 42 -8.45 -18.24 -8.89
N LEU A 43 -9.56 -17.54 -9.12
CA LEU A 43 -9.53 -16.16 -9.68
C LEU A 43 -10.31 -15.15 -8.83
N VAL A 44 -10.33 -15.33 -7.51
CA VAL A 44 -10.73 -14.27 -6.56
C VAL A 44 -9.50 -13.75 -5.77
N ALA A 45 -8.33 -14.34 -5.97
CA ALA A 45 -7.14 -14.11 -5.14
C ALA A 45 -6.17 -13.04 -5.67
N THR A 46 -6.40 -12.47 -6.86
CA THR A 46 -5.44 -11.54 -7.50
C THR A 46 -5.77 -10.07 -7.30
N VAL A 47 -6.91 -9.72 -6.71
CA VAL A 47 -7.23 -8.32 -6.42
C VAL A 47 -6.65 -7.97 -5.05
N PRO A 48 -5.57 -7.16 -4.96
CA PRO A 48 -5.02 -6.79 -3.68
C PRO A 48 -6.07 -6.06 -2.84
N SER A 49 -6.05 -6.27 -1.53
CA SER A 49 -7.00 -5.68 -0.56
C SER A 49 -7.14 -4.17 -0.77
N ARG A 50 -6.04 -3.47 -1.04
CA ARG A 50 -6.02 -2.04 -1.38
C ARG A 50 -6.87 -1.67 -2.59
N LEU A 51 -6.82 -2.48 -3.65
CA LEU A 51 -7.54 -2.24 -4.90
C LEU A 51 -9.05 -2.50 -4.73
N ARG A 52 -9.43 -3.51 -3.93
CA ARG A 52 -10.84 -3.76 -3.58
C ARG A 52 -11.48 -2.53 -2.93
N ILE A 53 -10.78 -1.91 -1.97
CA ILE A 53 -11.29 -0.76 -1.23
C ILE A 53 -11.29 0.51 -2.09
N TYR A 54 -10.29 0.66 -2.96
CA TYR A 54 -10.25 1.74 -3.93
C TYR A 54 -11.47 1.71 -4.86
N ILE A 55 -11.84 0.54 -5.37
CA ILE A 55 -13.00 0.39 -6.24
C ILE A 55 -14.30 0.63 -5.45
N SER A 56 -14.43 0.11 -4.22
CA SER A 56 -15.64 0.30 -3.39
C SER A 56 -15.83 1.73 -2.91
N SER A 57 -14.76 2.50 -2.76
CA SER A 57 -14.81 3.93 -2.39
C SER A 57 -15.00 4.86 -3.60
N ASN A 58 -15.53 4.35 -4.71
CA ASN A 58 -15.69 5.11 -5.95
C ASN A 58 -14.37 5.75 -6.43
N ARG A 59 -13.27 5.00 -6.34
CA ARG A 59 -11.93 5.43 -6.75
C ARG A 59 -11.40 6.62 -5.94
N VAL A 60 -11.83 6.78 -4.69
CA VAL A 60 -11.38 7.85 -3.78
C VAL A 60 -10.19 7.39 -2.91
N SER A 61 -10.29 6.23 -2.25
CA SER A 61 -9.27 5.78 -1.30
C SER A 61 -9.11 4.25 -1.25
N GLY A 62 -7.87 3.76 -1.28
CA GLY A 62 -7.58 2.32 -1.15
C GLY A 62 -7.09 1.88 0.24
N GLY A 63 -6.98 2.81 1.19
CA GLY A 63 -6.45 2.52 2.53
C GLY A 63 -7.44 1.75 3.40
N HIS A 64 -6.92 1.02 4.37
CA HIS A 64 -7.68 0.44 5.47
C HIS A 64 -6.79 0.48 6.70
N CYS A 65 -7.39 0.69 7.86
CA CYS A 65 -6.64 0.69 9.11
C CYS A 65 -6.33 -0.74 9.53
N GLU A 66 -5.07 -1.03 9.82
CA GLU A 66 -4.68 -2.30 10.42
C GLU A 66 -4.47 -2.11 11.93
N ASN A 67 -4.78 -3.15 12.69
CA ASN A 67 -4.48 -3.21 14.13
C ASN A 67 -5.05 -2.02 14.93
N CYS A 68 -6.35 -1.78 14.78
CA CYS A 68 -7.08 -0.71 15.45
C CYS A 68 -6.77 -0.65 16.96
N GLN A 69 -6.42 0.54 17.44
CA GLN A 69 -6.11 0.81 18.85
C GLN A 69 -7.36 1.23 19.60
N HIS A 70 -7.24 1.49 20.91
CA HIS A 70 -8.31 2.08 21.73
C HIS A 70 -9.60 1.26 21.76
N ASN A 71 -9.47 -0.07 21.63
CA ASN A 71 -10.60 -1.00 21.58
C ASN A 71 -11.61 -0.65 20.48
N THR A 72 -11.11 -0.13 19.35
CA THR A 72 -11.92 0.12 18.15
C THR A 72 -11.77 -1.01 17.13
N LYS A 73 -12.70 -1.10 16.20
CA LYS A 73 -12.75 -2.07 15.10
C LYS A 73 -13.41 -1.45 13.87
N GLY A 74 -13.44 -2.22 12.79
CA GLY A 74 -14.06 -1.82 11.53
C GLY A 74 -13.03 -1.29 10.53
N GLN A 75 -13.49 -0.92 9.34
CA GLN A 75 -12.58 -0.60 8.24
C GLN A 75 -11.71 0.63 8.45
N TRP A 76 -12.21 1.54 9.27
CA TRP A 76 -11.61 2.82 9.56
C TRP A 76 -11.51 3.02 11.08
N CYS A 77 -11.52 1.91 11.84
CA CYS A 77 -11.56 1.93 13.30
C CYS A 77 -12.73 2.77 13.87
N GLN A 78 -13.87 2.79 13.18
CA GLN A 78 -14.99 3.68 13.48
C GLN A 78 -15.98 3.12 14.51
N GLU A 79 -15.85 1.86 14.89
CA GLU A 79 -16.76 1.15 15.80
C GLU A 79 -16.00 0.66 17.03
N CYS A 80 -16.69 0.42 18.15
CA CYS A 80 -16.08 -0.22 19.31
C CYS A 80 -16.02 -1.73 19.14
N ALA A 81 -14.93 -2.33 19.63
CA ALA A 81 -14.73 -3.76 19.65
C ALA A 81 -15.82 -4.48 20.47
N GLU A 82 -15.98 -5.77 20.23
CA GLU A 82 -16.91 -6.58 21.05
C GLU A 82 -16.49 -6.54 22.52
N GLY A 83 -17.46 -6.49 23.44
CA GLY A 83 -17.21 -6.29 24.87
C GLY A 83 -17.00 -4.81 25.28
N TYR A 84 -16.91 -3.88 24.33
CA TYR A 84 -16.82 -2.45 24.60
C TYR A 84 -18.08 -1.70 24.16
N TYR A 85 -18.40 -0.59 24.82
CA TYR A 85 -19.47 0.33 24.42
C TYR A 85 -18.92 1.72 24.10
N ARG A 86 -19.65 2.46 23.26
CA ARG A 86 -19.24 3.77 22.75
C ARG A 86 -19.60 4.89 23.73
N ASP A 87 -18.61 5.68 24.15
CA ASP A 87 -18.80 6.91 24.93
C ASP A 87 -18.99 8.14 24.04
N TRP A 88 -20.24 8.50 23.77
CA TRP A 88 -20.58 9.64 22.89
C TRP A 88 -20.14 11.01 23.43
N ALA A 89 -19.70 11.14 24.68
CA ALA A 89 -19.13 12.39 25.19
C ALA A 89 -17.73 12.69 24.63
N LYS A 90 -17.07 11.69 24.03
CA LYS A 90 -15.72 11.79 23.46
C LYS A 90 -15.76 11.49 21.97
N PRO A 91 -14.88 12.08 21.13
CA PRO A 91 -14.76 11.68 19.74
C PRO A 91 -14.22 10.24 19.62
N ILE A 92 -14.50 9.55 18.51
CA ILE A 92 -14.08 8.14 18.30
C ILE A 92 -12.55 7.97 18.31
N SER A 93 -11.80 9.02 17.96
CA SER A 93 -10.33 9.05 17.97
C SER A 93 -9.73 9.09 19.38
N HIS A 94 -10.53 9.35 20.42
CA HIS A 94 -10.05 9.45 21.79
C HIS A 94 -9.71 8.07 22.37
N GLN A 95 -8.63 7.97 23.17
CA GLN A 95 -8.17 6.71 23.79
C GLN A 95 -9.27 5.97 24.57
N ALA A 96 -10.09 6.73 25.31
CA ALA A 96 -11.21 6.25 26.11
C ALA A 96 -12.57 6.36 25.39
N ALA A 97 -12.61 6.38 24.04
CA ALA A 97 -13.86 6.43 23.28
C ALA A 97 -14.69 5.15 23.39
N CYS A 98 -14.04 4.02 23.70
CA CYS A 98 -14.64 2.71 23.88
C CYS A 98 -14.34 2.20 25.29
N LEU A 99 -15.38 2.01 26.10
CA LEU A 99 -15.30 1.64 27.52
C LEU A 99 -15.67 0.16 27.70
N CYS A 100 -15.01 -0.55 28.62
CA CYS A 100 -15.32 -1.95 28.93
C CYS A 100 -16.74 -2.05 29.51
N LYS A 101 -17.53 -3.01 29.03
CA LYS A 101 -18.81 -3.38 29.64
C LYS A 101 -18.64 -4.06 31.00
#